data_AF-A0A7S4ESX7-F1
#
_entry.id   AF-A0A7S4ESX7-F1
#
_cell.length_a   1.000
_cell.length_b   1.000
_cell.length_c   1.000
_cell.angle_alpha   90.00
_cell.angle_beta   90.00
_cell.angle_gamma   90.00
#
_symmetry.space_group_name_H-M   'P 1'
#
loop_
_entity.id
_entity.type
_entity.pdbx_description
1 polymer ?
#
loop_
_entity_poly.entity_id
_entity_poly.type
_entity_poly.pdbx_seq_one_letter_code
_entity_poly.pdbx_strand_id
1 'polypeptide(L)'
;MQAHFPQLRAKPPMLALGAPKDPNSFYEAIEKFEREQGIEFEELKAPAFNFAVALLPPILAYIFYNDVAGLVRYAIDQYSGGAGRMVDGNSFAINLLRPTVNGVVVPTLSIALGTLLATTINVLRNRQVEIRACLTTEVGLVRLLRRALFGAYGTAQHARRRQQALLMLLEYVWQLKRESGPNAYDYASNNRGAENALDRIVGMLHGVDGAAVSREFSVSTAAGLIAQLNAQRSQRVAALLGIFPVIHWAILTILAVGIVFVFLIESNQDVLQYLNSLQLRASFAVLISVCSATSMLCYDLNEPFRGGFTIRSAVEQLDTLQLQLENDLRRASRESSAIATQQDWGAKDTVYFHLLTGKLADQVRFLGDIYAWGRNRVPRRLRRESDRTDAQDAIPTSASLADANDTDEDEFIELASKDPLANRAGRISDEFDGFY
;
A
#
# COMPACT_ATOMS: atom_id res chain seq x y z
N MET A 1 11.73 -8.93 31.61
CA MET A 1 10.43 -9.61 31.38
C MET A 1 10.20 -9.73 29.88
N GLN A 2 10.69 -10.81 29.27
CA GLN A 2 10.39 -11.14 27.86
C GLN A 2 9.22 -12.14 27.88
N ALA A 3 8.03 -11.67 27.50
CA ALA A 3 6.88 -12.54 27.34
C ALA A 3 7.00 -13.28 26.00
N HIS A 4 7.09 -14.61 26.08
CA HIS A 4 6.99 -15.52 24.96
C HIS A 4 5.57 -15.43 24.37
N PHE A 5 5.39 -14.70 23.27
CA PHE A 5 4.17 -14.81 22.46
C PHE A 5 4.27 -16.05 21.56
N PRO A 6 3.22 -16.89 21.46
CA PRO A 6 3.20 -17.99 20.51
C PRO A 6 3.18 -17.41 19.09
N GLN A 7 4.22 -17.69 18.30
CA GLN A 7 4.24 -17.39 16.87
C GLN A 7 3.20 -18.26 16.15
N LEU A 8 1.97 -17.74 16.02
CA LEU A 8 1.03 -18.22 15.03
C LEU A 8 1.57 -17.83 13.65
N ARG A 9 2.40 -18.69 13.05
CA ARG A 9 2.66 -18.69 11.61
C ARG A 9 1.35 -19.02 10.89
N ALA A 10 0.46 -18.04 10.75
CA ALA A 10 -0.57 -18.10 9.74
C ALA A 10 0.13 -18.09 8.38
N LYS A 11 0.27 -19.26 7.75
CA LYS A 11 0.55 -19.33 6.32
C LYS A 11 -0.49 -18.44 5.62
N PRO A 12 -0.11 -17.50 4.75
CA PRO A 12 -1.09 -16.77 3.97
C PRO A 12 -1.95 -17.80 3.20
N PRO A 13 -3.29 -17.70 3.25
CA PRO A 13 -4.18 -18.70 2.67
C PRO A 13 -3.97 -18.92 1.16
N MET A 14 -3.26 -18.01 0.48
CA MET A 14 -2.90 -18.14 -0.94
C MET A 14 -1.93 -19.30 -1.25
N LEU A 15 -1.10 -19.76 -0.30
CA LEU A 15 -0.07 -20.78 -0.58
C LEU A 15 -0.59 -22.24 -0.52
N ALA A 16 -1.84 -22.47 -0.09
CA ALA A 16 -2.45 -23.80 0.01
C ALA A 16 -3.52 -24.07 -1.06
N LEU A 17 -3.95 -23.04 -1.79
CA LEU A 17 -4.84 -23.19 -2.94
C LEU A 17 -3.97 -23.50 -4.16
N GLY A 18 -3.86 -24.79 -4.49
CA GLY A 18 -3.40 -25.20 -5.81
C GLY A 18 -4.13 -24.37 -6.87
N ALA A 19 -3.39 -23.94 -7.91
CA ALA A 19 -3.84 -22.98 -8.92
C ALA A 19 -5.36 -23.04 -9.12
N PRO A 20 -6.12 -21.97 -8.78
CA PRO A 20 -7.56 -22.02 -8.79
C PRO A 20 -8.04 -22.50 -10.15
N LYS A 21 -8.79 -23.60 -10.16
CA LYS A 21 -9.34 -24.20 -11.39
C LYS A 21 -10.29 -23.24 -12.10
N ASP A 22 -10.82 -22.26 -11.38
CA ASP A 22 -11.76 -21.28 -11.89
C ASP A 22 -11.22 -19.85 -11.70
N PRO A 23 -10.94 -19.10 -12.78
CA PRO A 23 -10.47 -17.71 -12.72
C PRO A 23 -11.38 -16.79 -11.90
N ASN A 24 -12.68 -17.12 -11.81
CA ASN A 24 -13.67 -16.30 -11.12
C ASN A 24 -13.54 -16.34 -9.58
N SER A 25 -13.08 -17.46 -9.00
CA SER A 25 -12.92 -17.57 -7.54
C SER A 25 -11.77 -16.69 -7.01
N PHE A 26 -10.81 -16.35 -7.88
CA PHE A 26 -9.73 -15.45 -7.55
C PHE A 26 -10.23 -14.00 -7.43
N TYR A 27 -11.12 -13.59 -8.32
CA TYR A 27 -11.73 -12.25 -8.30
C TYR A 27 -12.66 -12.06 -7.09
N GLU A 28 -13.45 -13.06 -6.71
CA GLU A 28 -14.27 -13.00 -5.48
C GLU A 28 -13.42 -12.87 -4.20
N ALA A 29 -12.27 -13.56 -4.15
CA ALA A 29 -11.35 -13.45 -3.02
C ALA A 29 -10.70 -12.06 -2.94
N ILE A 30 -10.45 -11.41 -4.09
CA ILE A 30 -9.96 -10.03 -4.16
C ILE A 30 -11.03 -9.04 -3.68
N GLU A 31 -12.26 -9.17 -4.18
CA GLU A 31 -13.35 -8.26 -3.82
C GLU A 31 -13.72 -8.35 -2.33
N LYS A 32 -13.66 -9.56 -1.76
CA LYS A 32 -13.83 -9.77 -0.32
C LYS A 32 -12.69 -9.13 0.49
N PHE A 33 -11.44 -9.23 0.02
CA PHE A 33 -10.29 -8.61 0.66
C PHE A 33 -10.36 -7.07 0.62
N GLU A 34 -10.81 -6.48 -0.49
CA GLU A 34 -11.00 -5.03 -0.61
C GLU A 34 -12.11 -4.50 0.31
N ARG A 35 -13.23 -5.23 0.44
CA ARG A 35 -14.29 -4.86 1.41
C ARG A 35 -13.86 -5.01 2.86
N GLU A 36 -13.06 -6.03 3.18
CA GLU A 36 -12.53 -6.25 4.53
C GLU A 36 -11.45 -5.23 4.93
N GLN A 37 -10.81 -4.54 3.97
CA GLN A 37 -9.77 -3.56 4.27
C GLN A 37 -10.32 -2.24 4.84
N GLY A 38 -11.58 -1.83 4.60
CA GLY A 38 -12.25 -0.76 5.36
C GLY A 38 -11.45 0.55 5.56
N ILE A 39 -10.58 0.92 4.62
CA ILE A 39 -9.56 1.98 4.76
C ILE A 39 -10.18 3.39 4.73
N GLU A 40 -11.35 3.57 4.12
CA GLU A 40 -11.86 4.92 3.84
C GLU A 40 -12.35 5.71 5.08
N PHE A 41 -12.76 5.03 6.17
CA PHE A 41 -13.26 5.73 7.36
C PHE A 41 -12.16 6.15 8.36
N GLU A 42 -10.96 5.59 8.25
CA GLU A 42 -9.80 5.94 9.10
C GLU A 42 -9.05 7.16 8.54
N GLU A 43 -9.05 7.35 7.21
CA GLU A 43 -8.31 8.40 6.51
C GLU A 43 -8.83 9.82 6.82
N LEU A 44 -10.14 9.99 7.02
CA LEU A 44 -10.72 11.31 7.31
C LEU A 44 -10.50 11.77 8.77
N LYS A 45 -10.25 10.85 9.70
CA LYS A 45 -10.07 11.16 11.13
C LYS A 45 -8.64 11.53 11.49
N ALA A 46 -7.66 11.07 10.74
CA ALA A 46 -6.24 11.33 10.97
C ALA A 46 -5.88 12.84 11.06
N PRO A 47 -6.31 13.72 10.14
CA PRO A 47 -5.93 15.14 10.22
C PRO A 47 -6.58 15.85 11.41
N ALA A 48 -7.85 15.53 11.72
CA ALA A 48 -8.55 16.10 12.87
C ALA A 48 -7.94 15.65 14.20
N PHE A 49 -7.58 14.36 14.30
CA PHE A 49 -6.90 13.81 15.47
C PHE A 49 -5.53 14.47 15.67
N ASN A 50 -4.72 14.55 14.61
CA ASN A 50 -3.41 15.20 14.63
C ASN A 50 -3.51 16.66 15.09
N PHE A 51 -4.48 17.41 14.54
CA PHE A 51 -4.74 18.78 14.95
C PHE A 51 -5.15 18.88 16.43
N ALA A 52 -6.03 17.98 16.89
CA ALA A 52 -6.46 17.94 18.28
C ALA A 52 -5.28 17.64 19.23
N VAL A 53 -4.41 16.69 18.89
CA VAL A 53 -3.21 16.36 19.67
C VAL A 53 -2.25 17.54 19.75
N ALA A 54 -2.10 18.34 18.69
CA ALA A 54 -1.26 19.53 18.71
C ALA A 54 -1.86 20.68 19.55
N LEU A 55 -3.18 20.92 19.44
CA LEU A 55 -3.82 22.12 19.99
C LEU A 55 -4.36 21.95 21.43
N LEU A 56 -4.82 20.75 21.77
CA LEU A 56 -5.48 20.49 23.05
C LEU A 56 -4.51 20.59 24.26
N PRO A 57 -3.28 20.02 24.22
CA PRO A 57 -2.36 20.11 25.35
C PRO A 57 -1.97 21.55 25.73
N PRO A 58 -1.70 22.49 24.81
CA PRO A 58 -1.48 23.91 25.14
C PRO A 58 -2.66 24.58 25.83
N ILE A 59 -3.89 24.32 25.38
CA ILE A 59 -5.11 24.88 25.98
C ILE A 59 -5.26 24.35 27.40
N LEU A 60 -5.11 23.03 27.59
CA LEU A 60 -5.15 22.43 28.93
C LEU A 60 -4.02 22.97 29.81
N ALA A 61 -2.80 23.09 29.28
CA ALA A 61 -1.67 23.65 30.02
C ALA A 61 -1.93 25.09 30.48
N TYR A 62 -2.58 25.90 29.66
CA TYR A 62 -2.97 27.26 30.03
C TYR A 62 -4.00 27.28 31.18
N ILE A 63 -5.04 26.44 31.08
CA ILE A 63 -6.15 26.38 32.05
C ILE A 63 -5.66 25.80 33.39
N PHE A 64 -4.95 24.67 33.34
CA PHE A 64 -4.54 23.89 34.52
C PHE A 64 -3.18 24.30 35.09
N TYR A 65 -2.59 25.41 34.61
CA TYR A 65 -1.27 25.86 35.08
C TYR A 65 -1.20 25.99 36.60
N ASN A 66 -2.19 26.61 37.25
CA ASN A 66 -2.13 26.81 38.70
C ASN A 66 -2.18 25.48 39.47
N ASP A 67 -2.97 24.53 38.98
CA ASP A 67 -3.12 23.22 39.60
C ASP A 67 -1.82 22.41 39.47
N VAL A 68 -1.20 22.44 38.29
CA VAL A 68 0.09 21.79 38.03
C VAL A 68 1.20 22.44 38.85
N ALA A 69 1.29 23.76 38.88
CA ALA A 69 2.27 24.49 39.68
C ALA A 69 2.08 24.23 41.19
N GLY A 70 0.82 24.20 41.66
CA GLY A 70 0.48 23.86 43.04
C GLY A 70 0.85 22.43 43.41
N LEU A 71 0.67 21.47 42.49
CA LEU A 71 1.09 20.08 42.68
C LEU A 71 2.61 19.94 42.76
N VAL A 72 3.36 20.63 41.89
CA VAL A 72 4.82 20.65 41.96
C VAL A 72 5.29 21.25 43.28
N ARG A 73 4.69 22.36 43.72
CA ARG A 73 4.97 22.97 45.03
C ARG A 73 4.74 21.97 46.16
N TYR A 74 3.57 21.32 46.19
CA TYR A 74 3.24 20.32 47.19
C TYR A 74 4.23 19.15 47.20
N ALA A 75 4.62 18.66 46.02
CA ALA A 75 5.61 17.60 45.90
C ALA A 75 6.97 18.04 46.46
N ILE A 76 7.44 19.24 46.14
CA ILE A 76 8.71 19.79 46.67
C ILE A 76 8.63 19.91 48.20
N ASP A 77 7.53 20.43 48.74
CA ASP A 77 7.35 20.59 50.19
C ASP A 77 7.34 19.24 50.92
N GLN A 78 6.70 18.22 50.33
CA GLN A 78 6.60 16.88 50.89
C GLN A 78 7.95 16.12 50.84
N TYR A 79 8.65 16.15 49.71
CA TYR A 79 9.88 15.37 49.52
C TYR A 79 11.13 16.05 50.09
N SER A 80 11.13 17.38 50.24
CA SER A 80 12.23 18.08 50.89
C SER A 80 12.26 17.90 52.41
N GLY A 81 11.29 17.19 53.01
CA GLY A 81 11.32 16.80 54.43
C GLY A 81 11.33 17.99 55.41
N GLY A 82 10.85 19.16 54.99
CA GLY A 82 10.96 20.39 55.77
C GLY A 82 12.33 21.08 55.69
N ALA A 83 13.33 20.52 55.00
CA ALA A 83 14.57 21.22 54.67
C ALA A 83 14.33 22.41 53.70
N GLY A 84 13.19 22.40 53.00
CA GLY A 84 12.67 23.51 52.20
C GLY A 84 12.00 24.63 53.00
N ARG A 85 11.73 24.46 54.30
CA ARG A 85 11.46 25.60 55.19
C ARG A 85 12.79 26.31 55.44
N MET A 86 13.26 27.03 54.42
CA MET A 86 14.51 27.76 54.48
C MET A 86 14.43 28.76 55.63
N VAL A 87 15.35 28.60 56.58
CA VAL A 87 15.55 29.50 57.73
C VAL A 87 15.83 30.94 57.27
N ASP A 88 16.21 31.14 56.00
CA ASP A 88 16.60 32.43 55.40
C ASP A 88 15.68 32.92 54.25
N GLY A 89 14.39 32.58 54.24
CA GLY A 89 13.43 33.18 53.31
C GLY A 89 13.72 32.93 51.82
N ASN A 90 14.20 31.72 51.48
CA ASN A 90 14.51 31.30 50.11
C ASN A 90 15.77 31.94 49.47
N SER A 91 16.55 32.71 50.24
CA SER A 91 17.80 33.38 49.81
C SER A 91 18.79 32.44 49.11
N PHE A 92 18.98 31.22 49.64
CA PHE A 92 19.90 30.23 49.07
C PHE A 92 19.46 29.76 47.67
N ALA A 93 18.17 29.45 47.48
CA ALA A 93 17.65 29.05 46.18
C ALA A 93 17.76 30.17 45.14
N ILE A 94 17.50 31.41 45.56
CA ILE A 94 17.52 32.58 44.68
C ILE A 94 18.96 32.94 44.25
N ASN A 95 19.93 32.87 45.17
CA ASN A 95 21.29 33.34 44.90
C ASN A 95 22.23 32.27 44.35
N LEU A 96 22.04 30.99 44.72
CA LEU A 96 22.95 29.92 44.32
C LEU A 96 22.37 29.02 43.22
N LEU A 97 21.14 28.53 43.39
CA LEU A 97 20.56 27.56 42.46
C LEU A 97 20.13 28.22 41.15
N ARG A 98 19.48 29.39 41.20
CA ARG A 98 18.92 30.05 40.02
C ARG A 98 19.98 30.38 38.94
N PRO A 99 21.16 30.97 39.24
CA PRO A 99 22.17 31.22 38.21
C PRO A 99 22.69 29.92 37.59
N THR A 100 22.80 28.83 38.36
CA THR A 100 23.22 27.53 37.85
C THR A 100 22.14 26.88 36.99
N VAL A 101 20.89 26.91 37.42
CA VAL A 101 19.76 26.32 36.69
C VAL A 101 19.54 27.08 35.37
N ASN A 102 19.41 28.41 35.43
CA ASN A 102 19.16 29.22 34.24
C ASN A 102 20.39 29.42 33.36
N GLY A 103 21.59 29.46 33.95
CA GLY A 103 22.84 29.69 33.21
C GLY A 103 23.47 28.43 32.62
N VAL A 104 23.27 27.26 33.22
CA VAL A 104 23.93 26.02 32.80
C VAL A 104 22.93 24.93 32.45
N VAL A 105 22.02 24.59 33.38
CA VAL A 105 21.15 23.40 33.24
C VAL A 105 20.14 23.58 32.11
N VAL A 106 19.34 24.66 32.12
CA VAL A 106 18.33 24.91 31.08
C VAL A 106 18.95 25.01 29.69
N PRO A 107 20.02 25.79 29.46
CA PRO A 107 20.68 25.84 28.16
C PRO A 107 21.20 24.48 27.72
N THR A 108 21.81 23.71 28.61
CA THR A 108 22.38 22.39 28.27
C THR A 108 21.29 21.39 27.89
N LEU A 109 20.19 21.33 28.67
CA LEU A 109 19.04 20.48 28.34
C LEU A 109 18.38 20.91 27.01
N SER A 110 18.26 22.22 26.78
CA SER A 110 17.64 22.76 25.57
C SER A 110 18.49 22.48 24.33
N ILE A 111 19.81 22.64 24.42
CA ILE A 111 20.74 22.30 23.33
C ILE A 111 20.69 20.80 23.05
N ALA A 112 20.79 19.96 24.09
CA ALA A 112 20.73 18.51 23.92
C ALA A 112 19.42 18.05 23.28
N LEU A 113 18.28 18.57 23.75
CA LEU A 113 16.97 18.27 23.17
C LEU A 113 16.88 18.77 21.72
N GLY A 114 17.29 20.00 21.44
CA GLY A 114 17.25 20.58 20.11
C GLY A 114 18.12 19.80 19.10
N THR A 115 19.33 19.41 19.49
CA THR A 115 20.23 18.60 18.64
C THR A 115 19.67 17.20 18.39
N LEU A 116 19.16 16.52 19.43
CA LEU A 116 18.56 15.19 19.27
C LEU A 116 17.27 15.25 18.44
N LEU A 117 16.43 16.26 18.62
CA LEU A 117 15.22 16.44 17.81
C LEU A 117 15.56 16.73 16.35
N ALA A 118 16.50 17.64 16.08
CA ALA A 118 16.91 17.97 14.71
C ALA A 118 17.47 16.75 13.97
N THR A 119 18.33 15.96 14.63
CA THR A 119 18.86 14.70 14.07
C THR A 119 17.75 13.67 13.86
N THR A 120 16.81 13.54 14.80
CA THR A 120 15.64 12.65 14.67
C THR A 120 14.80 13.00 13.45
N ILE A 121 14.39 14.27 13.32
CA ILE A 121 13.58 14.77 12.21
C ILE A 121 14.31 14.55 10.88
N ASN A 122 15.60 14.86 10.82
CA ASN A 122 16.40 14.69 9.60
C ASN A 122 16.47 13.21 9.17
N VAL A 123 16.74 12.30 10.11
CA VAL A 123 16.81 10.86 9.81
C VAL A 123 15.45 10.32 9.36
N LEU A 124 14.36 10.68 10.05
CA LEU A 124 13.02 10.24 9.67
C LEU A 124 12.61 10.77 8.29
N ARG A 125 12.88 12.05 8.00
CA ARG A 125 12.61 12.65 6.69
C ARG A 125 13.43 11.98 5.58
N ASN A 126 14.73 11.77 5.79
CA ASN A 126 15.59 11.14 4.79
C ASN A 126 15.14 9.69 4.52
N ARG A 127 14.74 8.96 5.56
CA ARG A 127 14.12 7.64 5.44
C ARG A 127 12.87 7.66 4.56
N GLN A 128 11.97 8.62 4.75
CA GLN A 128 10.78 8.75 3.89
C GLN A 128 11.15 9.05 2.43
N VAL A 129 12.11 9.95 2.20
CA VAL A 129 12.59 10.28 0.84
C VAL A 129 13.20 9.05 0.18
N GLU A 130 14.01 8.28 0.90
CA GLU A 130 14.63 7.05 0.40
C GLU A 130 13.56 6.00 0.04
N ILE A 131 12.58 5.76 0.93
CA ILE A 131 11.46 4.84 0.66
C ILE A 131 10.70 5.26 -0.59
N ARG A 132 10.43 6.56 -0.75
CA ARG A 132 9.75 7.11 -1.95
C ARG A 132 10.56 6.88 -3.22
N ALA A 133 11.87 7.12 -3.17
CA ALA A 133 12.76 6.95 -4.31
C ALA A 133 12.84 5.47 -4.73
N CYS A 134 13.00 4.56 -3.76
CA CYS A 134 12.99 3.12 -4.02
C CYS A 134 11.64 2.68 -4.62
N LEU A 135 10.50 3.10 -4.06
CA LEU A 135 9.18 2.74 -4.60
C LEU A 135 8.98 3.21 -6.04
N THR A 136 9.34 4.45 -6.33
CA THR A 136 9.21 5.01 -7.69
C THR A 136 10.10 4.25 -8.68
N THR A 137 11.31 3.89 -8.24
CA THR A 137 12.26 3.10 -9.04
C THR A 137 11.73 1.68 -9.26
N GLU A 138 11.21 1.03 -8.22
CA GLU A 138 10.59 -0.30 -8.32
C GLU A 138 9.41 -0.29 -9.31
N VAL A 139 8.52 0.69 -9.23
CA VAL A 139 7.40 0.85 -10.18
C VAL A 139 7.92 0.97 -11.63
N GLY A 140 8.96 1.78 -11.84
CA GLY A 140 9.61 1.92 -13.15
C GLY A 140 10.20 0.61 -13.65
N LEU A 141 10.93 -0.10 -12.79
CA LEU A 141 11.53 -1.40 -13.11
C LEU A 141 10.47 -2.47 -13.39
N VAL A 142 9.35 -2.51 -12.68
CA VAL A 142 8.24 -3.43 -12.97
C VAL A 142 7.63 -3.14 -14.35
N ARG A 143 7.48 -1.86 -14.73
CA ARG A 143 7.02 -1.49 -16.09
C ARG A 143 8.00 -1.94 -17.18
N LEU A 144 9.29 -1.81 -16.94
CA LEU A 144 10.33 -2.29 -17.86
C LEU A 144 10.33 -3.82 -17.94
N LEU A 145 10.21 -4.50 -16.80
CA LEU A 145 10.16 -5.97 -16.73
C LEU A 145 8.93 -6.49 -17.47
N ARG A 146 7.76 -5.88 -17.27
CA ARG A 146 6.55 -6.16 -18.04
C ARG A 146 6.84 -6.12 -19.55
N ARG A 147 7.45 -5.05 -20.07
CA ARG A 147 7.80 -4.92 -21.49
C ARG A 147 8.80 -5.99 -21.95
N ALA A 148 9.83 -6.27 -21.15
CA ALA A 148 10.80 -7.32 -21.44
C ALA A 148 10.15 -8.71 -21.51
N LEU A 149 9.19 -9.01 -20.62
CA LEU A 149 8.41 -10.26 -20.64
C LEU A 149 7.54 -10.37 -21.89
N PHE A 150 6.93 -9.28 -22.37
CA PHE A 150 6.24 -9.26 -23.67
C PHE A 150 7.18 -9.51 -24.84
N GLY A 151 8.41 -8.99 -24.80
CA GLY A 151 9.44 -9.30 -25.80
C GLY A 151 9.86 -10.78 -25.77
N ALA A 152 10.10 -11.32 -24.57
CA ALA A 152 10.54 -12.71 -24.38
C ALA A 152 9.45 -13.75 -24.72
N TYR A 153 8.18 -13.44 -24.46
CA TYR A 153 7.04 -14.34 -24.66
C TYR A 153 5.99 -13.77 -25.63
N GLY A 154 6.42 -12.99 -26.62
CA GLY A 154 5.52 -12.26 -27.52
C GLY A 154 4.70 -13.14 -28.46
N THR A 155 5.21 -14.31 -28.85
CA THR A 155 4.54 -15.19 -29.80
C THR A 155 3.36 -15.92 -29.16
N ALA A 156 2.31 -16.18 -29.94
CA ALA A 156 1.15 -16.98 -29.55
C ALA A 156 1.56 -18.29 -28.84
N GLN A 157 2.53 -19.03 -29.37
CA GLN A 157 3.02 -20.30 -28.80
C GLN A 157 3.48 -20.22 -27.33
N HIS A 158 3.78 -19.02 -26.81
CA HIS A 158 4.18 -18.81 -25.42
C HIS A 158 3.15 -18.03 -24.59
N ALA A 159 1.92 -17.87 -25.07
CA ALA A 159 0.86 -17.16 -24.35
C ALA A 159 0.66 -17.72 -22.93
N ARG A 160 0.74 -19.04 -22.75
CA ARG A 160 0.63 -19.69 -21.43
C ARG A 160 1.79 -19.30 -20.48
N ARG A 161 3.03 -19.26 -20.98
CA ARG A 161 4.19 -18.85 -20.17
C ARG A 161 4.13 -17.35 -19.85
N ARG A 162 3.69 -16.53 -20.81
CA ARG A 162 3.46 -15.09 -20.59
C ARG A 162 2.41 -14.86 -19.51
N GLN A 163 1.30 -15.59 -19.55
CA GLN A 163 0.26 -15.54 -18.53
C GLN A 163 0.83 -15.87 -17.13
N GLN A 164 1.61 -16.94 -17.02
CA GLN A 164 2.26 -17.31 -15.76
C GLN A 164 3.24 -16.23 -15.27
N ALA A 165 4.04 -15.65 -16.17
CA ALA A 165 4.95 -14.55 -15.86
C ALA A 165 4.22 -13.32 -15.30
N LEU A 166 3.12 -12.93 -15.97
CA LEU A 166 2.30 -11.79 -15.58
C LEU A 166 1.61 -12.03 -14.24
N LEU A 167 1.18 -13.27 -13.97
CA LEU A 167 0.59 -13.63 -12.68
C LEU A 167 1.61 -13.49 -11.54
N MET A 168 2.84 -13.99 -11.72
CA MET A 168 3.91 -13.82 -10.71
C MET A 168 4.31 -12.34 -10.54
N LEU A 169 4.30 -11.56 -11.62
CA LEU A 169 4.58 -10.13 -11.55
C LEU A 169 3.46 -9.37 -10.82
N LEU A 170 2.21 -9.77 -11.03
CA LEU A 170 1.06 -9.25 -10.30
C LEU A 170 1.15 -9.61 -8.81
N GLU A 171 1.50 -10.85 -8.47
CA GLU A 171 1.77 -11.26 -7.08
C GLU A 171 2.85 -10.40 -6.42
N TYR A 172 3.92 -10.07 -7.15
CA TYR A 172 4.95 -9.15 -6.65
C TYR A 172 4.39 -7.75 -6.39
N VAL A 173 3.56 -7.20 -7.28
CA VAL A 173 2.93 -5.88 -7.09
C VAL A 173 1.98 -5.89 -5.88
N TRP A 174 1.22 -6.97 -5.67
CA TRP A 174 0.40 -7.16 -4.48
C TRP A 174 1.24 -7.19 -3.20
N GLN A 175 2.37 -7.91 -3.23
CA GLN A 175 3.31 -7.91 -2.12
C GLN A 175 3.88 -6.51 -1.86
N LEU A 176 4.26 -5.78 -2.93
CA LEU A 176 4.77 -4.42 -2.85
C LEU A 176 3.73 -3.45 -2.23
N LYS A 177 2.46 -3.59 -2.61
CA LYS A 177 1.35 -2.80 -2.04
C LYS A 177 1.14 -3.12 -0.56
N ARG A 178 1.18 -4.40 -0.16
CA ARG A 178 1.12 -4.80 1.27
C ARG A 178 2.30 -4.26 2.08
N GLU A 179 3.50 -4.30 1.50
CA GLU A 179 4.72 -3.74 2.08
C GLU A 179 4.77 -2.21 2.04
N SER A 180 3.78 -1.55 1.43
CA SER A 180 3.66 -0.08 1.35
C SER A 180 2.37 0.44 1.98
N GLY A 181 1.70 -0.40 2.77
CA GLY A 181 0.47 -0.06 3.46
C GLY A 181 0.72 0.51 4.87
N PRO A 182 -0.37 0.83 5.58
CA PRO A 182 -0.31 1.39 6.94
C PRO A 182 0.43 0.51 7.96
N ASN A 183 0.37 -0.81 7.79
CA ASN A 183 1.03 -1.80 8.67
C ASN A 183 2.31 -2.38 8.03
N ALA A 184 2.96 -1.62 7.15
CA ALA A 184 4.12 -2.09 6.41
C ALA A 184 5.30 -2.51 7.31
N TYR A 185 5.49 -1.82 8.44
CA TYR A 185 6.54 -2.16 9.41
C TYR A 185 6.37 -3.57 9.97
N ASP A 186 5.19 -3.87 10.51
CA ASP A 186 4.90 -5.17 11.11
C ASP A 186 4.96 -6.28 10.06
N TYR A 187 4.43 -6.01 8.86
CA TYR A 187 4.50 -6.95 7.76
C TYR A 187 5.94 -7.25 7.35
N ALA A 188 6.78 -6.23 7.16
CA ALA A 188 8.17 -6.39 6.76
C ALA A 188 9.01 -7.06 7.86
N SER A 189 8.73 -6.77 9.13
CA SER A 189 9.41 -7.38 10.28
C SER A 189 9.08 -8.87 10.40
N ASN A 190 7.82 -9.24 10.21
CA ASN A 190 7.36 -10.63 10.32
C ASN A 190 7.72 -11.49 9.09
N ASN A 191 7.86 -10.87 7.91
CA ASN A 191 8.16 -11.56 6.65
C ASN A 191 9.62 -11.41 6.20
N ARG A 192 10.55 -11.20 7.14
CA ARG A 192 11.99 -11.20 6.85
C ARG A 192 12.39 -12.56 6.24
N GLY A 193 12.74 -12.56 4.95
CA GLY A 193 13.12 -13.77 4.23
C GLY A 193 11.97 -14.55 3.60
N ALA A 194 10.77 -13.98 3.48
CA ALA A 194 9.72 -14.58 2.66
C ALA A 194 10.20 -14.72 1.20
N GLU A 195 9.92 -15.89 0.60
CA GLU A 195 10.27 -16.19 -0.79
C GLU A 195 9.73 -15.12 -1.73
N ASN A 196 10.60 -14.63 -2.60
CA ASN A 196 10.25 -13.58 -3.54
C ASN A 196 9.55 -14.18 -4.76
N ALA A 197 8.39 -13.65 -5.13
CA ALA A 197 7.69 -14.05 -6.35
C ALA A 197 8.58 -13.89 -7.60
N LEU A 198 9.53 -12.96 -7.58
CA LEU A 198 10.48 -12.72 -8.68
C LEU A 198 11.45 -13.88 -8.90
N ASP A 199 11.81 -14.65 -7.87
CA ASP A 199 12.74 -15.80 -8.02
C ASP A 199 12.10 -16.91 -8.86
N ARG A 200 10.77 -17.05 -8.79
CA ARG A 200 10.01 -17.98 -9.65
C ARG A 200 10.04 -17.57 -11.12
N ILE A 201 10.05 -16.26 -11.41
CA ILE A 201 10.16 -15.73 -12.78
C ILE A 201 11.54 -16.08 -13.35
N VAL A 202 12.60 -15.96 -12.56
CA VAL A 202 13.97 -16.34 -12.97
C VAL A 202 14.04 -17.81 -13.40
N GLY A 203 13.47 -18.72 -12.59
CA GLY A 203 13.41 -20.14 -12.95
C GLY A 203 12.69 -20.41 -14.29
N MET A 204 11.60 -19.67 -14.55
CA MET A 204 10.85 -19.79 -15.80
C MET A 204 11.58 -19.19 -17.01
N LEU A 205 12.43 -18.18 -16.81
CA LEU A 205 13.27 -17.59 -17.85
C LEU A 205 14.35 -18.57 -18.33
N HIS A 206 14.93 -19.37 -17.44
CA HIS A 206 15.97 -20.35 -17.78
C HIS A 206 15.43 -21.66 -18.39
N GLY A 207 14.17 -22.03 -18.15
CA GLY A 207 13.54 -23.24 -18.74
C GLY A 207 13.10 -23.10 -20.21
N VAL A 208 13.72 -22.22 -20.99
CA VAL A 208 13.42 -22.00 -22.42
C VAL A 208 14.45 -22.73 -23.28
N ASP A 209 14.37 -24.05 -23.29
CA ASP A 209 15.26 -24.89 -24.12
C ASP A 209 14.84 -24.80 -25.60
N GLY A 210 15.74 -24.30 -26.45
CA GLY A 210 15.67 -24.44 -27.92
C GLY A 210 15.44 -23.17 -28.74
N ALA A 211 14.64 -22.20 -28.26
CA ALA A 211 14.41 -20.93 -28.98
C ALA A 211 15.32 -19.77 -28.49
N ALA A 212 16.24 -20.08 -27.57
CA ALA A 212 17.02 -19.16 -26.75
C ALA A 212 17.82 -18.12 -27.55
N VAL A 213 18.37 -18.48 -28.71
CA VAL A 213 19.29 -17.59 -29.46
C VAL A 213 18.62 -16.31 -29.94
N SER A 214 17.35 -16.38 -30.38
CA SER A 214 16.63 -15.17 -30.86
C SER A 214 16.13 -14.26 -29.74
N ARG A 215 16.17 -14.72 -28.48
CA ARG A 215 15.57 -14.03 -27.32
C ARG A 215 16.52 -13.81 -26.16
N GLU A 216 17.78 -14.16 -26.35
CA GLU A 216 18.86 -14.06 -25.35
C GLU A 216 18.94 -12.64 -24.75
N PHE A 217 18.78 -11.62 -25.58
CA PHE A 217 18.76 -10.22 -25.13
C PHE A 217 17.57 -9.91 -24.20
N SER A 218 16.35 -10.34 -24.52
CA SER A 218 15.18 -10.07 -23.67
C SER A 218 15.23 -10.85 -22.36
N VAL A 219 15.73 -12.09 -22.38
CA VAL A 219 15.87 -12.94 -21.20
C VAL A 219 16.95 -12.39 -20.26
N SER A 220 18.13 -12.04 -20.78
CA SER A 220 19.19 -11.42 -19.99
C SER A 220 18.77 -10.06 -19.42
N THR A 221 18.07 -9.24 -20.21
CA THR A 221 17.51 -7.97 -19.74
C THR A 221 16.50 -8.19 -18.61
N ALA A 222 15.59 -9.16 -18.75
CA ALA A 222 14.61 -9.48 -17.70
C ALA A 222 15.29 -9.96 -16.41
N ALA A 223 16.31 -10.82 -16.51
CA ALA A 223 17.09 -11.27 -15.35
C ALA A 223 17.82 -10.11 -14.65
N GLY A 224 18.42 -9.19 -15.42
CA GLY A 224 19.03 -7.97 -14.89
C GLY A 224 18.05 -7.06 -14.17
N LEU A 225 16.85 -6.87 -14.74
CA LEU A 225 15.77 -6.09 -14.12
C LEU A 225 15.26 -6.72 -12.83
N ILE A 226 15.15 -8.05 -12.77
CA ILE A 226 14.77 -8.78 -11.55
C ILE A 226 15.82 -8.60 -10.45
N ALA A 227 17.11 -8.70 -10.78
CA ALA A 227 18.18 -8.45 -9.82
C ALA A 227 18.13 -7.01 -9.27
N GLN A 228 17.87 -6.02 -10.13
CA GLN A 228 17.69 -4.63 -9.71
C GLN A 228 16.46 -4.42 -8.83
N LEU A 229 15.32 -5.06 -9.17
CA LEU A 229 14.12 -5.04 -8.33
C LEU A 229 14.40 -5.62 -6.94
N ASN A 230 15.10 -6.75 -6.86
CA ASN A 230 15.48 -7.37 -5.59
C ASN A 230 16.38 -6.45 -4.75
N ALA A 231 17.34 -5.78 -5.38
CA ALA A 231 18.21 -4.81 -4.71
C ALA A 231 17.40 -3.61 -4.17
N GLN A 232 16.51 -3.03 -4.98
CA GLN A 232 15.67 -1.91 -4.57
C GLN A 232 14.70 -2.28 -3.45
N ARG A 233 14.06 -3.45 -3.54
CA ARG A 233 13.21 -3.97 -2.47
C ARG A 233 13.99 -4.15 -1.18
N SER A 234 15.18 -4.73 -1.24
CA SER A 234 16.03 -4.91 -0.06
C SER A 234 16.39 -3.56 0.57
N GLN A 235 16.75 -2.56 -0.23
CA GLN A 235 17.04 -1.21 0.26
C GLN A 235 15.81 -0.56 0.91
N ARG A 236 14.64 -0.63 0.25
CA ARG A 236 13.38 -0.11 0.80
C ARG A 236 13.01 -0.76 2.12
N VAL A 237 13.09 -2.09 2.21
CA VAL A 237 12.79 -2.84 3.44
C VAL A 237 13.79 -2.49 4.54
N ALA A 238 15.08 -2.32 4.22
CA ALA A 238 16.08 -1.87 5.18
C ALA A 238 15.77 -0.47 5.71
N ALA A 239 15.46 0.49 4.84
CA ALA A 239 15.05 1.83 5.24
C ALA A 239 13.77 1.80 6.10
N LEU A 240 12.81 0.95 5.76
CA LEU A 240 11.57 0.78 6.50
C LEU A 240 11.79 0.17 7.90
N LEU A 241 12.73 -0.75 8.05
CA LEU A 241 13.08 -1.35 9.34
C LEU A 241 14.04 -0.49 10.17
N GLY A 242 14.68 0.53 9.56
CA GLY A 242 15.57 1.50 10.20
C GLY A 242 14.85 2.53 11.08
N ILE A 243 13.99 2.09 11.99
CA ILE A 243 13.34 2.96 12.99
C ILE A 243 14.24 3.18 14.21
N PHE A 244 14.01 4.28 14.91
CA PHE A 244 14.69 4.53 16.19
C PHE A 244 14.24 3.52 17.26
N PRO A 245 15.17 3.03 18.11
CA PRO A 245 14.82 2.17 19.22
C PRO A 245 13.97 2.94 20.26
N VAL A 246 13.15 2.21 21.03
CA VAL A 246 12.27 2.79 22.08
C VAL A 246 13.04 3.67 23.06
N ILE A 247 14.30 3.32 23.36
CA ILE A 247 15.17 4.08 24.28
C ILE A 247 15.40 5.51 23.78
N HIS A 248 15.53 5.74 22.48
CA HIS A 248 15.71 7.08 21.89
C HIS A 248 14.50 7.98 22.20
N TRP A 249 13.30 7.46 22.00
CA TRP A 249 12.05 8.15 22.30
C TRP A 249 11.88 8.44 23.80
N ALA A 250 12.32 7.52 24.65
CA ALA A 250 12.34 7.74 26.10
C ALA A 250 13.28 8.88 26.49
N ILE A 251 14.48 8.95 25.89
CA ILE A 251 15.45 10.04 26.15
C ILE A 251 14.86 11.40 25.75
N LEU A 252 14.28 11.51 24.55
CA LEU A 252 13.63 12.75 24.10
C LEU A 252 12.51 13.19 25.05
N THR A 253 11.69 12.24 25.51
CA THR A 253 10.60 12.50 26.44
C THR A 253 11.12 12.98 27.79
N ILE A 254 12.13 12.32 28.35
CA ILE A 254 12.75 12.70 29.64
C ILE A 254 13.37 14.11 29.55
N LEU A 255 14.05 14.44 28.45
CA LEU A 255 14.61 15.77 28.24
C LEU A 255 13.52 16.84 28.16
N ALA A 256 12.45 16.59 27.39
CA ALA A 256 11.32 17.52 27.28
C ALA A 256 10.62 17.74 28.63
N VAL A 257 10.32 16.66 29.36
CA VAL A 257 9.75 16.71 30.71
C VAL A 257 10.70 17.44 31.67
N GLY A 258 12.00 17.23 31.56
CA GLY A 258 13.01 17.93 32.35
C GLY A 258 12.96 19.45 32.16
N ILE A 259 12.86 19.92 30.92
CA ILE A 259 12.72 21.36 30.62
C ILE A 259 11.43 21.92 31.22
N VAL A 260 10.31 21.21 31.05
CA VAL A 260 9.01 21.60 31.62
C VAL A 260 9.08 21.67 33.15
N PHE A 261 9.72 20.68 33.78
CA PHE A 261 9.88 20.63 35.23
C PHE A 261 10.74 21.78 35.76
N VAL A 262 11.85 22.09 35.08
CA VAL A 262 12.71 23.23 35.44
C VAL A 262 11.96 24.55 35.29
N PHE A 263 11.18 24.72 34.23
CA PHE A 263 10.31 25.89 34.07
C PHE A 263 9.33 26.05 35.25
N LEU A 264 8.72 24.95 35.70
CA LEU A 264 7.78 24.97 36.84
C LEU A 264 8.49 25.31 38.17
N ILE A 265 9.73 24.84 38.38
CA ILE A 265 10.52 25.20 39.57
C ILE A 265 10.88 26.69 39.56
N GLU A 266 11.35 27.21 38.43
CA GLU A 266 11.79 28.61 38.31
C GLU A 266 10.62 29.59 38.39
N SER A 267 9.46 29.22 37.82
CA SER A 267 8.25 30.06 37.84
C SER A 267 7.52 30.08 39.19
N ASN A 268 7.74 29.09 40.06
CA ASN A 268 7.09 28.96 41.37
C ASN A 268 7.77 29.76 42.51
N GLN A 269 8.54 30.82 42.19
CA GLN A 269 9.24 31.62 43.19
C GLN A 269 8.51 32.93 43.49
N ASP A 270 8.37 33.27 44.78
CA ASP A 270 7.64 34.47 45.25
C ASP A 270 8.16 35.80 44.66
N VAL A 271 9.44 35.86 44.30
CA VAL A 271 10.07 37.05 43.69
C VAL A 271 9.57 37.34 42.27
N LEU A 272 9.06 36.34 41.55
CA LEU A 272 8.52 36.47 40.19
C LEU A 272 7.03 36.83 40.14
N GLN A 273 6.38 37.10 41.29
CA GLN A 273 5.00 37.64 41.34
C GLN A 273 4.82 38.97 40.58
N TYR A 274 5.92 39.63 40.17
CA TYR A 274 5.88 40.80 39.29
C TYR A 274 5.45 40.49 37.85
N LEU A 275 5.66 39.27 37.34
CA LEU A 275 5.00 38.87 36.08
C LEU A 275 3.53 38.60 36.37
N ASN A 276 2.66 39.25 35.59
CA ASN A 276 1.22 39.00 35.66
C ASN A 276 0.99 37.49 35.46
N SER A 277 0.14 36.88 36.31
CA SER A 277 -0.25 35.46 36.22
C SER A 277 -0.60 35.00 34.80
N LEU A 278 -1.11 35.92 33.98
CA LEU A 278 -1.39 35.72 32.56
C LEU A 278 -0.13 35.39 31.73
N GLN A 279 0.98 36.11 31.93
CA GLN A 279 2.21 35.95 31.16
C GLN A 279 2.86 34.59 31.42
N LEU A 280 2.93 34.16 32.69
CA LEU A 280 3.48 32.85 33.06
C LEU A 280 2.64 31.70 32.47
N ARG A 281 1.31 31.80 32.53
CA ARG A 281 0.40 30.82 31.90
C ARG A 281 0.60 30.75 30.38
N ALA A 282 0.72 31.91 29.74
CA ALA A 282 0.96 31.99 28.30
C ALA A 282 2.31 31.36 27.92
N SER A 283 3.40 31.67 28.64
CA SER A 283 4.72 31.06 28.41
C SER A 283 4.71 29.55 28.61
N PHE A 284 4.03 29.05 29.65
CA PHE A 284 3.87 27.62 29.88
C PHE A 284 3.10 26.94 28.74
N ALA A 285 1.98 27.53 28.30
CA ALA A 285 1.19 27.01 27.18
C ALA A 285 2.01 26.96 25.88
N VAL A 286 2.82 27.98 25.60
CA VAL A 286 3.73 28.00 24.45
C VAL A 286 4.78 26.90 24.55
N LEU A 287 5.39 26.69 25.71
CA LEU A 287 6.35 25.60 25.92
C LEU A 287 5.72 24.23 25.63
N ILE A 288 4.55 23.95 26.19
CA ILE A 288 3.81 22.71 25.93
C ILE A 288 3.40 22.60 24.47
N SER A 289 3.06 23.71 23.80
CA SER A 289 2.76 23.74 22.37
C SER A 289 3.94 23.32 21.50
N VAL A 290 5.14 23.80 21.81
CA VAL A 290 6.34 23.40 21.07
C VAL A 290 6.61 21.91 21.28
N CYS A 291 6.51 21.40 22.51
CA CYS A 291 6.68 19.98 22.79
C CYS A 291 5.63 19.11 22.08
N SER A 292 4.35 19.50 22.11
CA SER A 292 3.28 18.75 21.48
C SER A 292 3.39 18.76 19.95
N ALA A 293 3.57 19.94 19.34
CA ALA A 293 3.74 20.06 17.90
C ALA A 293 4.96 19.27 17.40
N THR A 294 6.06 19.28 18.15
CA THR A 294 7.25 18.50 17.80
C THR A 294 7.00 17.00 17.95
N SER A 295 6.32 16.57 19.01
CA SER A 295 5.97 15.17 19.22
C SER A 295 5.05 14.65 18.09
N MET A 296 4.05 15.44 17.70
CA MET A 296 3.19 15.15 16.56
C MET A 296 4.01 15.04 15.26
N LEU A 297 4.90 16.00 14.99
CA LEU A 297 5.75 15.96 13.80
C LEU A 297 6.62 14.70 13.76
N CYS A 298 7.24 14.33 14.89
CA CYS A 298 8.03 13.11 14.98
C CYS A 298 7.19 11.85 14.81
N TYR A 299 5.97 11.83 15.34
CA TYR A 299 5.02 10.73 15.17
C TYR A 299 4.62 10.57 13.70
N ASP A 300 4.27 11.68 13.03
CA ASP A 300 3.89 11.71 11.62
C ASP A 300 5.05 11.27 10.71
N LEU A 301 6.28 11.73 10.99
CA LEU A 301 7.46 11.34 10.23
C LEU A 301 7.90 9.88 10.46
N ASN A 302 7.51 9.29 11.60
CA ASN A 302 7.87 7.91 11.93
C ASN A 302 7.12 6.89 11.05
N GLU A 303 5.92 7.24 10.59
CA GLU A 303 5.06 6.41 9.74
C GLU A 303 5.05 6.91 8.28
N PRO A 304 5.83 6.32 7.35
CA PRO A 304 5.96 6.82 5.97
C PRO A 304 4.66 6.74 5.12
N PHE A 305 3.70 5.90 5.54
CA PHE A 305 2.46 5.60 4.81
C PHE A 305 1.20 6.12 5.51
N ARG A 306 1.33 6.76 6.67
CA ARG A 306 0.23 7.40 7.40
C ARG A 306 0.55 8.87 7.68
N GLY A 307 -0.49 9.66 7.93
CA GLY A 307 -0.32 11.04 8.39
C GLY A 307 -0.30 12.11 7.30
N GLY A 308 0.28 13.28 7.63
CA GLY A 308 0.36 14.45 6.77
C GLY A 308 1.50 14.39 5.75
N PHE A 309 2.65 13.84 6.13
CA PHE A 309 3.84 13.71 5.26
C PHE A 309 3.88 12.38 4.48
N THR A 310 2.73 11.89 4.03
CA THR A 310 2.63 10.57 3.39
C THR A 310 3.23 10.49 1.99
N ILE A 311 3.74 9.31 1.65
CA ILE A 311 4.26 8.97 0.31
C ILE A 311 3.12 8.46 -0.60
N ARG A 312 1.89 8.98 -0.44
CA ARG A 312 0.68 8.47 -1.11
C ARG A 312 0.80 8.43 -2.63
N SER A 313 1.38 9.48 -3.22
CA SER A 313 1.56 9.58 -4.68
C SER A 313 2.42 8.46 -5.29
N ALA A 314 3.35 7.86 -4.54
CA ALA A 314 4.10 6.71 -5.04
C ALA A 314 3.29 5.42 -4.96
N VAL A 315 2.44 5.29 -3.94
CA VAL A 315 1.55 4.12 -3.75
C VAL A 315 0.44 4.11 -4.80
N GLU A 316 -0.14 5.26 -5.14
CA GLU A 316 -1.17 5.37 -6.20
C GLU A 316 -0.66 4.90 -7.59
N GLN A 317 0.64 5.01 -7.84
CA GLN A 317 1.24 4.47 -9.08
C GLN A 317 1.21 2.94 -9.11
N LEU A 318 1.22 2.28 -7.95
CA LEU A 318 1.07 0.83 -7.84
C LEU A 318 -0.34 0.40 -8.24
N ASP A 319 -1.38 1.15 -7.88
CA ASP A 319 -2.76 0.84 -8.26
C ASP A 319 -2.94 0.91 -9.78
N THR A 320 -2.40 1.96 -10.40
CA THR A 320 -2.40 2.08 -11.87
C THR A 320 -1.64 0.93 -12.53
N LEU A 321 -0.48 0.54 -11.97
CA LEU A 321 0.33 -0.55 -12.48
C LEU A 321 -0.37 -1.91 -12.31
N GLN A 322 -1.06 -2.12 -11.19
CA GLN A 322 -1.85 -3.31 -10.90
C GLN A 322 -2.95 -3.49 -11.94
N LEU A 323 -3.75 -2.45 -12.18
CA LEU A 323 -4.82 -2.46 -13.20
C LEU A 323 -4.27 -2.78 -14.61
N GLN A 324 -3.11 -2.23 -14.96
CA GLN A 324 -2.47 -2.52 -16.22
C GLN A 324 -2.03 -4.00 -16.33
N LEU A 325 -1.46 -4.57 -15.27
CA LEU A 325 -1.05 -5.98 -15.23
C LEU A 325 -2.25 -6.92 -15.26
N GLU A 326 -3.34 -6.58 -14.57
CA GLU A 326 -4.59 -7.36 -14.62
C GLU A 326 -5.20 -7.39 -16.02
N ASN A 327 -5.23 -6.26 -16.70
CA ASN A 327 -5.72 -6.18 -18.08
C ASN A 327 -4.84 -7.00 -19.04
N ASP A 328 -3.53 -6.94 -18.86
CA ASP A 328 -2.59 -7.75 -19.64
C ASP A 328 -2.72 -9.24 -19.34
N LEU A 329 -2.93 -9.61 -18.09
CA LEU A 329 -3.14 -10.99 -17.65
C LEU A 329 -4.43 -11.55 -18.26
N ARG A 330 -5.53 -10.76 -18.25
CA ARG A 330 -6.79 -11.13 -18.91
C ARG A 330 -6.60 -11.36 -20.41
N ARG A 331 -5.86 -10.48 -21.10
CA ARG A 331 -5.53 -10.65 -22.53
C ARG A 331 -4.72 -11.92 -22.78
N ALA A 332 -3.65 -12.14 -22.01
CA ALA A 332 -2.82 -13.34 -22.10
C ALA A 332 -3.62 -14.63 -21.82
N SER A 333 -4.59 -14.59 -20.90
CA SER A 333 -5.48 -15.72 -20.59
C SER A 333 -6.46 -16.03 -21.73
N ARG A 334 -6.95 -15.02 -22.45
CA ARG A 334 -7.79 -15.23 -23.64
C ARG A 334 -7.00 -15.84 -24.79
N GLU A 335 -5.77 -15.36 -25.00
CA GLU A 335 -4.88 -15.94 -26.02
C GLU A 335 -4.47 -17.38 -25.68
N SER A 336 -4.15 -17.67 -24.41
CA SER A 336 -3.76 -19.02 -24.00
C SER A 336 -4.90 -20.03 -24.14
N SER A 337 -6.13 -19.63 -23.80
CA SER A 337 -7.33 -20.46 -23.97
C SER A 337 -7.67 -20.68 -25.45
N ALA A 338 -7.58 -19.66 -26.30
CA ALA A 338 -7.77 -19.81 -27.74
C ALA A 338 -6.80 -20.84 -28.35
N ILE A 339 -5.53 -20.81 -27.95
CA ILE A 339 -4.52 -21.76 -28.45
C ILE A 339 -4.77 -23.18 -27.93
N ALA A 340 -5.18 -23.33 -26.66
CA ALA A 340 -5.54 -24.63 -26.11
C ALA A 340 -6.69 -25.27 -26.90
N THR A 341 -7.72 -24.48 -27.26
CA THR A 341 -8.79 -24.98 -28.11
C THR A 341 -8.28 -25.35 -29.51
N GLN A 342 -7.44 -24.52 -30.14
CA GLN A 342 -6.89 -24.79 -31.47
C GLN A 342 -5.99 -26.03 -31.49
N GLN A 343 -5.20 -26.29 -30.44
CA GLN A 343 -4.40 -27.51 -30.33
C GLN A 343 -5.26 -28.76 -30.19
N ASP A 344 -6.39 -28.69 -29.48
CA ASP A 344 -7.35 -29.80 -29.40
C ASP A 344 -7.96 -30.11 -30.78
N TRP A 345 -8.30 -29.08 -31.57
CA TRP A 345 -8.72 -29.25 -32.96
C TRP A 345 -7.60 -29.82 -33.84
N GLY A 346 -6.38 -29.29 -33.76
CA GLY A 346 -5.24 -29.76 -34.56
C GLY A 346 -4.83 -31.20 -34.24
N ALA A 347 -4.92 -31.63 -32.98
CA ALA A 347 -4.70 -33.02 -32.59
C ALA A 347 -5.79 -33.93 -33.14
N LYS A 348 -7.06 -33.51 -33.06
CA LYS A 348 -8.19 -34.23 -33.67
C LYS A 348 -8.04 -34.33 -35.18
N ASP A 349 -7.64 -33.26 -35.85
CA ASP A 349 -7.42 -33.22 -37.30
C ASP A 349 -6.22 -34.07 -37.71
N THR A 350 -5.14 -34.09 -36.92
CA THR A 350 -3.97 -34.93 -37.17
C THR A 350 -4.32 -36.41 -36.97
N VAL A 351 -5.06 -36.74 -35.91
CA VAL A 351 -5.56 -38.10 -35.66
C VAL A 351 -6.55 -38.51 -36.75
N TYR A 352 -7.46 -37.63 -37.15
CA TYR A 352 -8.41 -37.84 -38.23
C TYR A 352 -7.70 -38.05 -39.57
N PHE A 353 -6.71 -37.22 -39.88
CA PHE A 353 -5.87 -37.34 -41.07
C PHE A 353 -5.12 -38.67 -41.09
N HIS A 354 -4.49 -39.07 -39.99
CA HIS A 354 -3.80 -40.36 -39.89
C HIS A 354 -4.77 -41.56 -39.91
N LEU A 355 -5.97 -41.42 -39.38
CA LEU A 355 -7.04 -42.42 -39.51
C LEU A 355 -7.51 -42.55 -40.96
N LEU A 356 -7.60 -41.45 -41.72
CA LEU A 356 -8.05 -41.43 -43.12
C LEU A 356 -6.98 -41.75 -44.16
N THR A 357 -5.70 -41.64 -43.80
CA THR A 357 -4.57 -41.89 -44.72
C THR A 357 -3.71 -43.08 -44.32
N GLY A 358 -3.87 -43.60 -43.10
CA GLY A 358 -3.17 -44.78 -42.61
C GLY A 358 -3.81 -46.10 -43.05
N LYS A 359 -3.26 -47.24 -42.63
CA LYS A 359 -3.75 -48.59 -42.98
C LYS A 359 -5.19 -48.89 -42.54
N LEU A 360 -5.75 -48.07 -41.65
CA LEU A 360 -7.13 -48.17 -41.17
C LEU A 360 -8.11 -47.31 -42.00
N ALA A 361 -7.63 -46.57 -43.00
CA ALA A 361 -8.43 -45.67 -43.82
C ALA A 361 -9.65 -46.33 -44.43
N ASP A 362 -9.50 -47.55 -44.96
CA ASP A 362 -10.59 -48.28 -45.60
C ASP A 362 -11.65 -48.71 -44.59
N GLN A 363 -11.26 -49.08 -43.36
CA GLN A 363 -12.18 -49.45 -42.30
C GLN A 363 -12.94 -48.22 -41.76
N VAL A 364 -12.25 -47.09 -41.61
CA VAL A 364 -12.85 -45.83 -41.16
C VAL A 364 -13.81 -45.28 -42.22
N ARG A 365 -13.45 -45.36 -43.51
CA ARG A 365 -14.35 -45.00 -44.63
C ARG A 365 -15.58 -45.89 -44.67
N PHE A 366 -15.40 -47.20 -44.56
CA PHE A 366 -16.52 -48.15 -44.54
C PHE A 366 -17.50 -47.88 -43.38
N LEU A 367 -16.98 -47.64 -42.17
CA LEU A 367 -17.80 -47.25 -41.03
C LEU A 367 -18.48 -45.89 -41.23
N GLY A 368 -17.77 -44.92 -41.82
CA GLY A 368 -18.30 -43.61 -42.18
C GLY A 368 -19.46 -43.71 -43.18
N ASP A 369 -19.33 -44.56 -44.20
CA ASP A 369 -20.35 -44.79 -45.22
C ASP A 369 -21.58 -45.51 -44.64
N ILE A 370 -21.37 -46.51 -43.76
CA ILE A 370 -22.47 -47.16 -43.03
C ILE A 370 -23.22 -46.14 -42.17
N TYR A 371 -22.49 -45.28 -41.44
CA TYR A 371 -23.10 -44.25 -40.61
C TYR A 371 -23.85 -43.21 -41.43
N ALA A 372 -23.27 -42.72 -42.53
CA ALA A 372 -23.93 -41.77 -43.43
C ALA A 372 -25.17 -42.37 -44.10
N TRP A 373 -25.10 -43.64 -44.51
CA TRP A 373 -26.25 -44.38 -45.05
C TRP A 373 -27.34 -44.59 -43.99
N GLY A 374 -26.97 -44.95 -42.77
CA GLY A 374 -27.90 -45.11 -41.64
C GLY A 374 -28.59 -43.79 -41.26
N ARG A 375 -27.84 -42.68 -41.22
CA ARG A 375 -28.37 -41.33 -40.96
C ARG A 375 -29.36 -40.88 -42.04
N ASN A 376 -29.09 -41.18 -43.31
CA ASN A 376 -30.00 -40.86 -44.42
C ASN A 376 -31.20 -41.80 -44.51
N ARG A 377 -31.17 -42.95 -43.81
CA ARG A 377 -32.31 -43.88 -43.69
C ARG A 377 -33.25 -43.58 -42.52
N VAL A 378 -32.88 -42.69 -41.61
CA VAL A 378 -33.86 -42.17 -40.64
C VAL A 378 -34.94 -41.44 -41.44
N PRO A 379 -36.19 -41.93 -41.45
CA PRO A 379 -37.21 -41.42 -42.32
C PRO A 379 -37.43 -39.94 -42.02
N ARG A 380 -37.46 -39.11 -43.08
CA ARG A 380 -37.76 -37.66 -43.03
C ARG A 380 -39.04 -37.31 -42.23
N ARG A 381 -39.86 -38.30 -41.87
CA ARG A 381 -41.04 -38.18 -41.02
C ARG A 381 -40.70 -37.84 -39.56
N LEU A 382 -39.67 -38.43 -38.96
CA LEU A 382 -39.29 -38.12 -37.57
C LEU A 382 -38.62 -36.74 -37.43
N ARG A 383 -37.91 -36.28 -38.47
CA ARG A 383 -37.29 -34.95 -38.48
C ARG A 383 -38.32 -33.82 -38.58
N ARG A 384 -39.48 -34.08 -39.21
CA ARG A 384 -40.63 -33.15 -39.25
C ARG A 384 -41.43 -33.10 -37.94
N GLU A 385 -41.27 -34.09 -37.06
CA GLU A 385 -41.87 -34.08 -35.72
C GLU A 385 -41.02 -33.28 -34.73
N SER A 386 -39.69 -33.41 -34.79
CA SER A 386 -38.75 -32.58 -34.00
C SER A 386 -38.83 -31.09 -34.35
N ASP A 387 -38.85 -30.75 -35.64
CA ASP A 387 -39.01 -29.34 -36.07
C ASP A 387 -40.42 -28.80 -35.77
N ARG A 388 -41.41 -29.66 -35.49
CA ARG A 388 -42.77 -29.25 -35.08
C ARG A 388 -42.86 -28.97 -33.59
N THR A 389 -42.16 -29.72 -32.74
CA THR A 389 -42.06 -29.42 -31.31
C THR A 389 -41.29 -28.12 -31.06
N ASP A 390 -40.20 -27.87 -31.79
CA ASP A 390 -39.43 -26.63 -31.65
C ASP A 390 -40.18 -25.39 -32.22
N ALA A 391 -41.10 -25.60 -33.18
CA ALA A 391 -41.98 -24.54 -33.70
C ALA A 391 -43.22 -24.29 -32.84
N GLN A 392 -43.62 -25.23 -31.96
CA GLN A 392 -44.75 -25.06 -31.04
C GLN A 392 -44.36 -24.33 -29.74
N ASP A 393 -43.08 -24.36 -29.36
CA ASP A 393 -42.52 -23.56 -28.27
C ASP A 393 -42.14 -22.12 -28.70
N ALA A 394 -42.28 -21.81 -29.99
CA ALA A 394 -42.03 -20.49 -30.58
C ALA A 394 -43.32 -19.68 -30.83
N ILE A 395 -44.42 -19.96 -30.12
CA ILE A 395 -45.57 -19.05 -30.06
C ILE A 395 -45.27 -17.98 -29.01
N PRO A 396 -45.03 -16.71 -29.39
CA PRO A 396 -44.93 -15.65 -28.41
C PRO A 396 -46.32 -15.46 -27.77
N THR A 397 -46.39 -15.69 -26.47
CA THR A 397 -47.53 -15.30 -25.65
C THR A 397 -47.69 -13.78 -25.75
N SER A 398 -48.57 -13.32 -26.62
CA SER A 398 -48.93 -11.92 -26.86
C SER A 398 -49.79 -11.36 -25.72
N ALA A 399 -49.29 -11.41 -24.49
CA ALA A 399 -49.96 -10.86 -23.32
C ALA A 399 -48.98 -10.43 -22.22
N SER A 400 -48.02 -9.55 -22.52
CA SER A 400 -47.42 -8.63 -21.52
C SER A 400 -46.64 -7.48 -22.18
N LEU A 401 -47.24 -6.81 -23.17
CA LEU A 401 -46.70 -5.58 -23.77
C LEU A 401 -47.78 -4.50 -23.72
N ALA A 402 -48.09 -4.09 -22.50
CA ALA A 402 -48.83 -2.88 -22.17
C ALA A 402 -48.32 -2.40 -20.80
N ASP A 403 -47.04 -2.03 -20.74
CA ASP A 403 -46.48 -1.02 -19.83
C ASP A 403 -44.96 -1.06 -19.95
N ALA A 404 -44.41 -0.09 -20.69
CA ALA A 404 -43.04 0.44 -20.64
C ALA A 404 -42.69 1.02 -22.02
N ASN A 405 -43.40 2.09 -22.39
CA ASN A 405 -42.92 2.99 -23.43
C ASN A 405 -43.07 4.42 -22.91
N ASP A 406 -42.20 4.74 -21.95
CA ASP A 406 -41.85 6.12 -21.60
C ASP A 406 -40.62 6.02 -20.68
N THR A 407 -39.46 6.41 -21.23
CA THR A 407 -38.45 7.31 -20.62
C THR A 407 -37.09 7.11 -21.30
N ASP A 408 -36.69 8.14 -22.04
CA ASP A 408 -35.35 8.74 -22.07
C ASP A 408 -34.20 8.02 -22.82
N GLU A 409 -34.22 8.13 -24.15
CA GLU A 409 -33.01 8.03 -25.00
C GLU A 409 -32.30 9.39 -25.21
N ASP A 410 -32.77 10.48 -24.61
CA ASP A 410 -32.14 11.81 -24.76
C ASP A 410 -31.01 12.10 -23.74
N GLU A 411 -30.73 11.22 -22.77
CA GLU A 411 -29.71 11.48 -21.73
C GLU A 411 -28.28 10.97 -22.08
N PHE A 412 -28.10 10.22 -23.17
CA PHE A 412 -26.80 9.61 -23.49
C PHE A 412 -25.89 10.42 -24.42
N ILE A 413 -26.36 11.55 -24.96
CA ILE A 413 -25.52 12.46 -25.77
C ILE A 413 -25.00 13.66 -24.93
N GLU A 414 -25.58 13.95 -23.77
CA GLU A 414 -25.15 15.09 -22.93
C GLU A 414 -24.04 14.75 -21.92
N LEU A 415 -23.84 13.46 -21.59
CA LEU A 415 -22.83 13.00 -20.62
C LEU A 415 -21.41 12.82 -21.19
N ALA A 416 -21.22 12.95 -22.52
CA ALA A 416 -19.90 13.00 -23.15
C ALA A 416 -19.30 14.42 -23.22
N SER A 417 -20.01 15.45 -22.73
CA SER A 417 -19.59 16.87 -22.83
C SER A 417 -19.05 17.49 -21.53
N LYS A 418 -19.10 16.77 -20.40
CA LYS A 418 -18.66 17.28 -19.09
C LYS A 418 -17.50 16.44 -18.54
N ASP A 419 -16.34 16.65 -19.14
CA ASP A 419 -15.07 16.14 -18.64
C ASP A 419 -14.37 17.26 -17.82
N PRO A 420 -14.42 17.25 -16.46
CA PRO A 420 -13.84 18.32 -15.64
C PRO A 420 -12.30 18.31 -15.62
N LEU A 421 -11.65 17.38 -16.32
CA LEU A 421 -10.19 17.29 -16.42
C LEU A 421 -9.61 18.07 -17.61
N ALA A 422 -10.42 18.43 -18.62
CA ALA A 422 -9.97 19.25 -19.73
C ALA A 422 -9.79 20.74 -19.35
N ASN A 423 -10.53 21.22 -18.34
CA ASN A 423 -10.47 22.62 -17.89
C ASN A 423 -9.33 22.93 -16.90
N ARG A 424 -8.52 21.94 -16.51
CA ARG A 424 -7.40 22.13 -15.57
C ARG A 424 -6.03 22.25 -16.26
N ALA A 425 -5.94 21.88 -17.54
CA ALA A 425 -4.72 22.02 -18.33
C ALA A 425 -4.52 23.44 -18.89
N GLY A 426 -5.58 24.25 -19.00
CA GLY A 426 -5.52 25.63 -19.49
C GLY A 426 -5.31 26.70 -18.43
N ARG A 427 -5.15 26.34 -17.15
CA ARG A 427 -5.02 27.30 -16.04
C ARG A 427 -3.63 27.28 -15.37
N ILE A 428 -2.69 26.49 -15.88
CA ILE A 428 -1.30 26.39 -15.36
C ILE A 428 -0.31 27.16 -16.27
N SER A 429 -0.73 27.62 -17.47
CA SER A 429 0.13 28.43 -18.34
C SER A 429 0.18 29.92 -17.98
N ASP A 430 -0.77 30.43 -17.18
CA ASP A 430 -0.90 31.87 -16.92
C ASP A 430 -0.30 32.32 -15.58
N GLU A 431 0.26 31.39 -14.79
CA GLU A 431 0.81 31.69 -13.46
C GLU A 431 2.36 31.66 -13.40
N PHE A 432 3.04 31.52 -14.56
CA PHE A 432 4.50 31.40 -14.63
C PHE A 432 5.23 32.49 -15.43
N ASP A 433 4.57 33.62 -15.71
CA ASP A 433 5.14 34.74 -16.49
C ASP A 433 5.45 36.00 -15.64
N GLY A 434 5.85 35.80 -14.39
CA GLY A 434 6.02 36.92 -13.45
C GLY A 434 7.12 36.78 -12.42
N PHE A 435 8.31 36.28 -12.79
CA PHE A 435 9.54 36.50 -12.00
C PHE A 435 10.78 36.41 -12.90
N TYR A 436 11.16 37.56 -13.46
CA TYR A 436 12.54 37.98 -13.71
C TYR A 436 12.71 39.41 -13.23
#